data_AF-A0A0K0GME3-F1
#
_entry.id   AF-A0A0K0GME3-F1
#
_cell.length_a   1.000
_cell.length_b   1.000
_cell.length_c   1.000
_cell.angle_alpha   90.00
_cell.angle_beta   90.00
_cell.angle_gamma   90.00
#
_symmetry.space_group_name_H-M   'P 1'
#
loop_
_entity.id
_entity.type
_entity.pdbx_description
1 polymer ?
#
loop_
_entity_poly.entity_id
_entity_poly.type
_entity_poly.pdbx_seq_one_letter_code
_entity_poly.pdbx_strand_id
1 'polypeptide(L)'
;MGFLAFMIAAASIIFFFAENAKIEIFLKGVGLAVLIALVASAWISYRIGRRFMPFVDMAEPIFALLGWNDVKNVDLRKITKSKKKPADPPAMGDSYFRY
;
A
#
# COMPACT_ATOMS: atom_id res chain seq x y z
N MET A 1 -7.19 -9.34 12.85
CA MET A 1 -8.46 -9.63 13.56
C MET A 1 -9.13 -8.39 14.18
N GLY A 2 -8.41 -7.53 14.94
CA GLY A 2 -9.04 -6.38 15.62
C GLY A 2 -9.68 -5.32 14.71
N PHE A 3 -9.03 -4.97 13.59
CA PHE A 3 -9.55 -3.93 12.67
C PHE A 3 -10.86 -4.35 11.97
N LEU A 4 -10.97 -5.62 11.61
CA LEU A 4 -12.15 -6.15 10.92
C LEU A 4 -13.35 -6.24 11.88
N ALA A 5 -13.11 -6.66 13.12
CA ALA A 5 -14.13 -6.66 14.17
C ALA A 5 -14.61 -5.23 14.52
N PHE A 6 -13.69 -4.26 14.55
CA PHE A 6 -14.03 -2.84 14.75
C PHE A 6 -14.91 -2.28 13.61
N MET A 7 -14.59 -2.60 12.36
CA MET A 7 -15.38 -2.17 11.21
C MET A 7 -16.78 -2.77 11.20
N ILE A 8 -16.91 -4.06 11.55
CA ILE A 8 -18.22 -4.73 11.68
C ILE A 8 -19.03 -4.08 12.79
N ALA A 9 -18.45 -3.87 13.98
CA ALA A 9 -19.14 -3.23 15.10
C ALA A 9 -19.61 -1.80 14.77
N ALA A 10 -18.76 -1.01 14.11
CA ALA A 10 -19.11 0.34 13.68
C ALA A 10 -20.27 0.34 12.66
N ALA A 11 -20.24 -0.58 11.68
CA ALA A 11 -21.30 -0.72 10.69
C ALA A 11 -22.64 -1.14 11.33
N SER A 12 -22.62 -2.07 12.29
CA SER A 12 -23.82 -2.50 13.03
C SER A 12 -24.45 -1.36 13.83
N ILE A 13 -23.64 -0.53 14.48
CA ILE A 13 -24.11 0.64 15.24
C ILE A 13 -24.75 1.67 14.29
N ILE A 14 -24.09 1.96 13.17
CA ILE A 14 -24.63 2.89 12.16
C ILE A 14 -25.97 2.37 11.62
N PHE A 15 -26.10 1.06 11.35
CA PHE A 15 -27.33 0.46 10.86
C PHE A 15 -28.48 0.56 11.88
N PHE A 16 -28.19 0.33 13.15
CA PHE A 16 -29.17 0.45 14.24
C PHE A 16 -29.69 1.90 14.41
N PHE A 17 -28.85 2.91 14.21
CA PHE A 17 -29.27 4.32 14.26
C PHE A 17 -29.91 4.83 12.96
N ALA A 18 -29.74 4.12 11.83
CA ALA A 18 -30.20 4.56 10.52
C ALA A 18 -31.69 4.29 10.25
N GLU A 19 -32.36 3.47 11.07
CA GLU A 19 -33.74 3.01 10.85
C GLU A 19 -34.77 4.17 10.74
N ASN A 20 -34.45 5.34 11.27
CA ASN A 20 -35.28 6.55 11.24
C ASN A 20 -34.68 7.73 10.46
N ALA A 21 -33.54 7.55 9.78
CA ALA A 21 -32.84 8.61 9.08
C ALA A 21 -33.29 8.73 7.62
N LYS A 22 -33.50 9.96 7.13
CA LYS A 22 -33.74 10.20 5.70
C LYS A 22 -32.53 9.69 4.90
N ILE A 23 -32.78 8.95 3.83
CA ILE A 23 -31.77 8.34 2.94
C ILE A 23 -30.70 9.35 2.52
N GLU A 24 -31.07 10.60 2.24
CA GLU A 24 -30.13 11.66 1.87
C GLU A 24 -29.09 11.98 2.97
N ILE A 25 -29.52 12.02 4.24
CA ILE A 25 -28.65 12.28 5.39
C ILE A 25 -27.73 11.08 5.60
N PHE A 26 -28.25 9.86 5.42
CA PHE A 26 -27.47 8.63 5.50
C PHE A 26 -26.38 8.59 4.42
N LEU A 27 -26.71 8.88 3.15
CA LEU A 27 -25.72 8.92 2.07
C LEU A 27 -24.64 9.98 2.31
N LYS A 28 -25.00 11.17 2.77
CA LYS A 28 -24.04 12.23 3.12
C LYS A 28 -23.13 11.81 4.28
N GLY A 29 -23.69 11.18 5.31
CA GLY A 29 -22.95 10.68 6.48
C GLY A 29 -21.97 9.57 6.11
N VAL A 30 -22.41 8.58 5.34
CA VAL A 30 -21.54 7.48 4.85
C VAL A 30 -20.46 8.03 3.92
N GLY A 31 -20.81 8.92 2.99
CA GLY A 31 -19.85 9.57 2.10
C GLY A 31 -18.75 10.32 2.87
N LEU A 32 -19.13 11.08 3.89
CA LEU A 32 -18.19 11.78 4.77
C LEU A 32 -17.29 10.80 5.55
N ALA A 33 -17.86 9.74 6.11
CA ALA A 33 -17.11 8.72 6.84
C ALA A 33 -16.07 8.00 5.95
N VAL A 34 -16.44 7.67 4.72
CA VAL A 34 -15.52 7.07 3.74
C VAL A 34 -14.40 8.04 3.40
N LEU A 35 -14.69 9.32 3.16
CA LEU A 35 -13.66 10.33 2.89
C LEU A 35 -12.68 10.47 4.06
N ILE A 36 -13.18 10.50 5.30
CA ILE A 36 -12.33 10.57 6.50
C ILE A 36 -11.45 9.32 6.59
N ALA A 37 -11.99 8.13 6.34
CA ALA A 37 -11.23 6.89 6.35
C ALA A 37 -10.13 6.85 5.27
N LEU A 38 -10.42 7.36 4.06
CA LEU A 38 -9.43 7.47 2.99
C LEU A 38 -8.31 8.45 3.34
N VAL A 39 -8.64 9.62 3.88
CA VAL A 39 -7.63 10.60 4.32
C VAL A 39 -6.77 10.03 5.45
N ALA A 40 -7.39 9.37 6.45
CA ALA A 40 -6.68 8.75 7.56
C ALA A 40 -5.74 7.63 7.08
N SER A 41 -6.21 6.74 6.20
CA SER A 41 -5.39 5.66 5.65
C SER A 41 -4.25 6.16 4.77
N ALA A 42 -4.47 7.19 3.96
CA ALA A 42 -3.42 7.86 3.18
C ALA A 42 -2.36 8.49 4.10
N TRP A 43 -2.79 9.18 5.15
CA TRP A 43 -1.89 9.79 6.13
C TRP A 43 -1.05 8.74 6.89
N ILE A 44 -1.67 7.66 7.33
CA ILE A 44 -0.98 6.56 8.02
C ILE A 44 0.01 5.89 7.07
N SER A 45 -0.40 5.57 5.85
CA SER A 45 0.46 4.98 4.83
C SER A 45 1.65 5.88 4.51
N TYR A 46 1.43 7.19 4.36
CA TYR A 46 2.49 8.17 4.17
C TYR A 46 3.47 8.18 5.34
N ARG A 47 2.96 8.24 6.58
CA ARG A 47 3.82 8.25 7.78
C ARG A 47 4.65 6.97 7.90
N ILE A 48 4.06 5.81 7.63
CA ILE A 48 4.76 4.53 7.67
C ILE A 48 5.80 4.48 6.55
N GLY A 49 5.43 4.84 5.31
CA GLY A 49 6.34 4.90 4.18
C GLY A 49 7.56 5.80 4.45
N ARG A 50 7.35 6.96 5.06
CA ARG A 50 8.42 7.89 5.44
C ARG A 50 9.43 7.30 6.43
N ARG A 51 9.05 6.31 7.24
CA ARG A 51 9.99 5.61 8.15
C ARG A 51 11.01 4.77 7.40
N PHE A 52 10.72 4.39 6.15
CA PHE A 52 11.64 3.61 5.33
C PHE A 52 12.62 4.49 4.53
N MET A 53 12.38 5.81 4.44
CA MET A 53 13.25 6.74 3.70
C MET A 53 14.73 6.67 4.10
N PRO A 54 15.12 6.59 5.39
CA PRO A 54 16.54 6.48 5.74
C PRO A 54 17.23 5.24 5.13
N PHE A 55 16.52 4.13 4.97
CA PHE A 55 17.05 2.94 4.30
C PHE A 55 17.16 3.14 2.79
N VAL A 56 16.21 3.86 2.19
CA VAL A 56 16.26 4.24 0.77
C VAL A 56 17.44 5.16 0.51
N ASP A 57 17.60 6.21 1.32
CA ASP A 57 18.68 7.20 1.22
C ASP A 57 20.06 6.55 1.42
N MET A 58 20.15 5.49 2.23
CA MET A 58 21.38 4.69 2.39
C MET A 58 21.63 3.75 1.20
N ALA A 59 20.59 3.17 0.62
CA ALA A 59 20.71 2.20 -0.47
C ALA A 59 21.04 2.87 -1.81
N GLU A 60 20.49 4.07 -2.06
CA GLU A 60 20.69 4.83 -3.30
C GLU A 60 22.18 5.04 -3.67
N PRO A 61 23.09 5.48 -2.78
CA PRO A 61 24.51 5.60 -3.12
C PRO A 61 25.20 4.25 -3.36
N ILE A 62 24.79 3.17 -2.68
CA ILE A 62 25.33 1.82 -2.91
C ILE A 62 25.00 1.36 -4.33
N PHE A 63 23.75 1.54 -4.76
CA PHE A 63 23.33 1.20 -6.11
C PHE A 63 23.97 2.12 -7.16
N ALA A 64 24.14 3.41 -6.88
CA ALA A 64 24.84 4.34 -7.77
C ALA A 64 26.31 3.90 -7.98
N LEU A 65 27.01 3.49 -6.92
CA LEU A 65 28.37 2.93 -7.02
C LEU A 65 28.43 1.63 -7.85
N LEU A 66 27.35 0.84 -7.88
CA LEU A 66 27.20 -0.34 -8.73
C LEU A 66 26.77 0.00 -10.17
N GLY A 67 26.72 1.28 -10.54
CA GLY A 67 26.42 1.76 -11.89
C GLY A 67 24.93 1.99 -12.16
N TRP A 68 24.09 2.01 -11.14
CA TRP A 68 22.64 2.23 -11.26
C TRP A 68 22.30 3.67 -10.94
N ASN A 69 22.39 4.54 -11.96
CA ASN A 69 22.27 5.99 -11.80
C ASN A 69 20.84 6.50 -11.53
N ASP A 70 19.81 5.68 -11.69
CA ASP A 70 18.39 6.07 -11.52
C ASP A 70 17.59 5.04 -10.70
N VAL A 71 18.11 4.71 -9.52
CA VAL A 71 17.62 3.63 -8.63
C VAL A 71 16.12 3.68 -8.38
N LYS A 72 15.57 4.88 -8.17
CA LYS A 72 14.14 5.13 -7.91
C LYS A 72 13.20 4.65 -9.04
N ASN A 73 13.70 4.56 -10.27
CA ASN A 73 12.93 4.14 -11.44
C ASN A 73 13.30 2.72 -11.91
N VAL A 74 14.11 1.98 -11.14
CA VAL A 74 14.53 0.65 -11.56
C VAL A 74 13.49 -0.41 -11.22
N ASP A 75 12.92 -1.02 -12.26
CA ASP A 75 12.09 -2.23 -12.13
C ASP A 75 12.95 -3.49 -12.27
N LEU A 76 13.37 -4.02 -11.13
CA LEU A 76 14.15 -5.26 -11.01
C LEU A 76 13.46 -6.46 -11.68
N ARG A 77 12.15 -6.56 -11.55
CA ARG A 77 11.37 -7.68 -12.08
C ARG A 77 11.35 -7.64 -13.60
N LYS A 78 11.07 -6.47 -14.18
CA LYS A 78 11.09 -6.26 -15.64
C LYS A 78 12.48 -6.51 -16.23
N ILE A 79 13.53 -5.97 -15.62
CA ILE A 79 14.90 -6.16 -16.09
C ILE A 79 15.30 -7.64 -16.01
N THR A 80 15.00 -8.31 -14.89
CA THR A 80 15.34 -9.73 -14.70
C THR A 80 14.62 -10.62 -15.72
N LYS A 81 13.34 -10.35 -16.00
CA LYS A 81 12.58 -11.07 -17.05
C LYS A 81 13.18 -10.85 -18.44
N SER A 82 13.61 -9.63 -18.77
CA SER A 82 14.23 -9.34 -20.07
C SER A 82 15.60 -9.98 -20.26
N LYS A 83 16.36 -10.18 -19.17
CA LYS A 83 17.71 -10.77 -19.20
C LYS A 83 17.74 -12.27 -18.90
N LYS A 84 16.58 -12.89 -18.70
CA LYS A 84 16.45 -14.31 -18.37
C LYS A 84 16.99 -15.19 -19.50
N LYS A 85 17.94 -16.07 -19.16
CA LYS A 85 18.50 -17.06 -20.08
C LYS A 85 17.70 -18.37 -19.99
N PRO A 86 17.73 -19.21 -21.04
CA PRO A 86 17.04 -20.51 -21.02
C PRO A 86 17.48 -21.46 -19.90
N ALA A 87 18.71 -21.30 -19.41
CA ALA A 87 19.27 -22.09 -18.32
C ALA A 87 18.92 -21.54 -16.92
N ASP A 88 18.33 -20.33 -16.83
CA ASP A 88 18.02 -19.73 -15.54
C ASP A 88 16.76 -20.37 -14.91
N PRO A 89 16.70 -20.46 -13.57
CA PRO A 89 15.56 -21.04 -12.89
C PRO A 89 14.22 -20.38 -13.29
N PRO A 90 13.11 -21.15 -13.36
CA PRO A 90 11.80 -20.60 -13.72
C PRO A 90 11.36 -19.47 -12.78
N ALA A 91 11.77 -19.53 -11.51
CA ALA A 91 11.54 -18.59 -10.42
C ALA A 91 12.36 -17.27 -10.48
N MET A 92 13.34 -17.17 -11.38
CA MET A 92 14.21 -15.99 -11.48
C MET A 92 13.38 -14.75 -11.89
N GLY A 93 13.45 -13.70 -11.08
CA GLY A 93 12.68 -12.46 -11.25
C GLY A 93 11.29 -12.45 -10.60
N ASP A 94 10.78 -13.59 -10.12
CA ASP A 94 9.50 -13.67 -9.41
C ASP A 94 9.66 -14.05 -7.93
N SER A 95 10.69 -14.82 -7.55
CA SER A 95 10.78 -15.42 -6.20
C SER A 95 11.93 -14.91 -5.31
N TYR A 96 12.94 -14.25 -5.88
CA TYR A 96 14.15 -13.85 -5.13
C TYR A 96 14.00 -12.57 -4.29
N PHE A 97 12.88 -11.86 -4.44
CA PHE A 97 12.47 -10.79 -3.53
C PHE A 97 11.21 -11.26 -2.77
N ARG A 98 11.37 -12.28 -1.92
CA ARG A 98 10.35 -12.68 -0.95
C ARG A 98 10.50 -11.79 0.28
N TYR A 99 9.68 -10.75 0.37
CA TYR A 99 9.41 -10.02 1.63
C TYR A 99 8.25 -10.70 2.37
#